data_AF-A0A108TD67-F1
#
_entry.id   AF-A0A108TD67-F1
#
_cell.length_a   1.000
_cell.length_b   1.000
_cell.length_c   1.000
_cell.angle_alpha   90.00
_cell.angle_beta   90.00
_cell.angle_gamma   90.00
#
_symmetry.space_group_name_H-M   'P 1'
#
loop_
_entity.id
_entity.type
_entity.pdbx_description
1 polymer ?
#
loop_
_entity_poly.entity_id
_entity_poly.type
_entity_poly.pdbx_seq_one_letter_code
_entity_poly.pdbx_strand_id
1 'polypeptide(L)'
;MVIKLLHTVLLFLFPSMTVIGQVLDTDTLCYKNNTVYQELIIKRINKKRIYFALSSIKKGEQVDVYKGYASISDYAYISSETDFTEDGSLYPVIEYWYEDPDIPLSIRVNYDMGVARISFAENLSLPYIYKLKKK
;
A
#
# COMPACT_ATOMS: atom_id res chain seq x y z
N MET A 1 -7.36 -26.46 52.56
CA MET A 1 -6.10 -26.00 51.95
C MET A 1 -6.11 -26.30 50.43
N VAL A 2 -7.06 -25.71 49.69
CA VAL A 2 -7.36 -26.05 48.27
C VAL A 2 -7.48 -24.79 47.39
N ILE A 3 -7.05 -23.62 47.86
CA ILE A 3 -7.23 -22.34 47.14
C ILE A 3 -5.92 -21.82 46.52
N LYS A 4 -4.76 -22.40 46.88
CA LYS A 4 -3.47 -21.97 46.33
C LYS A 4 -3.10 -22.57 44.97
N LEU A 5 -3.80 -23.61 44.50
CA LEU A 5 -3.45 -24.28 43.23
C LEU A 5 -4.15 -23.67 42.01
N LEU A 6 -5.19 -22.84 42.19
CA LEU A 6 -5.95 -22.26 41.08
C LEU A 6 -5.21 -21.08 40.40
N HIS A 7 -4.30 -20.43 41.12
CA HIS A 7 -3.56 -19.26 40.59
C HIS A 7 -2.32 -19.64 39.77
N THR A 8 -1.83 -20.87 39.89
CA THR A 8 -0.65 -21.33 39.14
C THR A 8 -0.99 -21.85 37.75
N VAL A 9 -2.24 -22.28 37.52
CA VAL A 9 -2.67 -22.87 36.23
C VAL A 9 -3.15 -21.81 35.24
N LEU A 10 -3.58 -20.63 35.70
CA LEU A 10 -4.11 -19.57 34.83
C LEU A 10 -3.04 -18.74 34.10
N LEU A 11 -1.74 -18.98 34.37
CA LEU A 11 -0.63 -18.25 33.74
C LEU A 11 -0.04 -18.93 32.49
N PHE A 12 -0.54 -20.12 32.11
CA PHE A 12 -0.01 -20.91 30.99
C PHE A 12 -0.93 -20.95 29.75
N LEU A 13 -2.02 -20.18 29.74
CA LEU A 13 -3.03 -20.19 28.66
C LEU A 13 -2.95 -19.03 27.67
N PHE A 14 -1.92 -18.20 27.73
CA PHE A 14 -1.61 -17.30 26.63
C PHE A 14 -0.51 -17.96 25.79
N PRO A 15 -0.82 -18.56 24.63
CA PRO A 15 0.24 -18.79 23.66
C PRO A 15 0.92 -17.44 23.46
N SER A 16 2.24 -17.41 23.64
CA SER A 16 3.06 -16.26 23.30
C SER A 16 2.57 -15.73 21.96
N MET A 17 1.93 -14.56 21.95
CA MET A 17 1.70 -13.85 20.70
C MET A 17 3.10 -13.54 20.18
N THR A 18 3.60 -14.43 19.34
CA THR A 18 4.70 -14.14 18.46
C THR A 18 4.17 -13.00 17.60
N VAL A 19 4.47 -11.77 18.00
CA VAL A 19 4.43 -10.63 17.10
C VAL A 19 5.48 -10.99 16.05
N ILE A 20 5.03 -11.68 15.00
CA ILE A 20 5.78 -11.87 13.78
C ILE A 20 6.19 -10.46 13.40
N GLY A 21 7.47 -10.15 13.55
CA GLY A 21 8.01 -8.83 13.28
C GLY A 21 7.45 -8.38 11.93
N GLN A 22 6.79 -7.23 11.91
CA GLN A 22 6.37 -6.63 10.66
C GLN A 22 7.64 -6.38 9.87
N VAL A 23 7.92 -7.26 8.91
CA VAL A 23 8.93 -7.02 7.90
C VAL A 23 8.47 -5.75 7.21
N LEU A 24 9.19 -4.65 7.47
CA LEU A 24 8.98 -3.38 6.79
C LEU A 24 9.47 -3.56 5.36
N ASP A 25 8.59 -4.09 4.54
CA ASP A 25 8.86 -4.23 3.12
C ASP A 25 8.76 -2.86 2.46
N THR A 26 9.83 -2.50 1.75
CA THR A 26 9.90 -1.25 0.99
C THR A 26 10.11 -1.63 -0.46
N ASP A 27 9.15 -1.25 -1.29
CA ASP A 27 9.16 -1.51 -2.71
C ASP A 27 9.24 -0.20 -3.50
N THR A 28 9.94 -0.26 -4.62
CA THR A 28 10.02 0.84 -5.58
C THR A 28 9.39 0.38 -6.89
N LEU A 29 8.37 1.11 -7.32
CA LEU A 29 7.67 0.94 -8.58
C LEU A 29 7.95 2.15 -9.46
N CYS A 30 8.14 1.92 -10.76
CA CYS A 30 8.41 2.95 -11.73
C CYS A 30 7.52 2.79 -12.96
N TYR A 31 7.14 3.93 -13.52
CA TYR A 31 6.55 4.04 -14.84
C TYR A 31 7.41 4.98 -15.67
N LYS A 32 7.69 4.61 -16.92
CA LYS A 32 8.41 5.48 -17.85
C LYS A 32 7.84 5.35 -19.25
N ASN A 33 7.46 6.47 -19.84
CA ASN A 33 7.24 6.59 -21.27
C ASN A 33 8.11 7.72 -21.85
N ASN A 34 7.92 8.06 -23.13
CA ASN A 34 8.74 9.06 -23.82
C ASN A 34 8.55 10.50 -23.29
N THR A 35 7.50 10.76 -22.51
CA THR A 35 7.08 12.10 -22.12
C THR A 35 7.11 12.30 -20.60
N VAL A 36 6.89 11.23 -19.84
CA VAL A 36 6.72 11.23 -18.39
C VAL A 36 7.49 10.06 -17.77
N TYR A 37 8.21 10.34 -16.69
CA TYR A 37 8.73 9.36 -15.75
C TYR A 37 8.02 9.54 -14.41
N GLN A 38 7.56 8.45 -13.82
CA GLN A 38 6.99 8.44 -12.48
C GLN A 38 7.68 7.38 -11.63
N GLU A 39 7.96 7.74 -10.40
CA GLU A 39 8.52 6.85 -9.40
C GLU A 39 7.64 6.87 -8.16
N LEU A 40 7.27 5.68 -7.72
CA LEU A 40 6.48 5.45 -6.52
C LEU A 40 7.28 4.54 -5.58
N ILE A 41 7.68 5.09 -4.45
CA ILE A 41 8.27 4.34 -3.35
C ILE A 41 7.15 4.05 -2.35
N ILE A 42 6.93 2.79 -2.04
CA ILE A 42 5.93 2.34 -1.06
C ILE A 42 6.63 1.60 0.07
N LYS A 43 6.30 1.98 1.30
CA LYS A 43 6.75 1.31 2.50
C LYS A 43 5.54 0.86 3.30
N ARG A 44 5.41 -0.46 3.52
CA ARG A 44 4.35 -0.99 4.35
C ARG A 44 4.62 -0.67 5.82
N ILE A 45 3.70 0.07 6.46
CA ILE A 45 3.79 0.36 7.90
C ILE A 45 3.06 -0.74 8.67
N ASN A 46 1.85 -1.10 8.23
CA ASN A 46 1.09 -2.23 8.76
C ASN A 46 0.08 -2.74 7.71
N LYS A 47 -0.87 -3.59 8.11
CA LYS A 47 -1.89 -4.15 7.21
C LYS A 47 -2.84 -3.09 6.61
N LYS A 48 -3.03 -1.96 7.30
CA LYS A 48 -3.96 -0.90 6.91
C LYS A 48 -3.28 0.36 6.38
N ARG A 49 -1.98 0.57 6.64
CA ARG A 49 -1.30 1.83 6.40
C ARG A 49 0.02 1.65 5.67
N ILE A 50 0.27 2.52 4.71
CA ILE A 50 1.52 2.66 3.98
C ILE A 50 2.07 4.07 4.15
N TYR A 51 3.38 4.20 4.01
CA TYR A 51 4.02 5.46 3.66
C TYR A 51 4.37 5.41 2.18
N PHE A 52 4.16 6.50 1.46
CA PHE A 52 4.53 6.58 0.05
C PHE A 52 5.28 7.88 -0.28
N ALA A 53 6.06 7.82 -1.36
CA ALA A 53 6.58 8.98 -2.05
C ALA A 53 6.38 8.78 -3.55
N LEU A 54 5.58 9.64 -4.16
CA LEU A 54 5.29 9.70 -5.59
C LEU A 54 5.99 10.93 -6.18
N SER A 55 6.81 10.71 -7.20
CA SER A 55 7.43 11.79 -7.95
C SER A 55 7.13 11.63 -9.44
N SER A 56 6.91 12.75 -10.12
CA SER A 56 6.71 12.82 -11.57
C SER A 56 7.69 13.79 -12.21
N ILE A 57 8.37 13.33 -13.26
CA ILE A 57 9.26 14.11 -14.11
C ILE A 57 8.65 14.18 -15.51
N LYS A 58 8.47 15.38 -16.05
CA LYS A 58 7.97 15.63 -17.40
C LYS A 58 9.01 16.43 -18.17
N LYS A 59 9.44 15.94 -19.33
CA LYS A 59 10.47 16.60 -20.16
C LYS A 59 11.76 17.01 -19.42
N GLY A 60 12.15 16.27 -18.39
CA GLY A 60 13.36 16.55 -17.60
C GLY A 60 13.17 17.48 -16.41
N GLU A 61 11.97 18.03 -16.21
CA GLU A 61 11.62 18.85 -15.05
C GLU A 61 10.75 18.04 -14.08
N GLN A 62 11.04 18.15 -12.78
CA GLN A 62 10.18 17.59 -11.74
C GLN A 62 8.92 18.45 -11.64
N VAL A 63 7.76 17.83 -11.84
CA VAL A 63 6.47 18.55 -11.92
C VAL A 63 5.68 18.38 -10.63
N ASP A 64 5.62 17.17 -10.10
CA ASP A 64 4.78 16.87 -8.93
C ASP A 64 5.51 15.96 -7.95
N VAL A 65 5.37 16.25 -6.66
CA VAL A 65 5.86 15.42 -5.56
C VAL A 65 4.79 15.31 -4.48
N TYR A 66 4.28 14.11 -4.27
CA TYR A 66 3.37 13.79 -3.18
C TYR A 66 4.04 12.77 -2.26
N LYS A 67 4.01 13.01 -0.96
CA LYS A 67 4.55 12.06 0.02
C LYS A 67 3.78 12.14 1.32
N GLY A 68 3.59 11.00 1.96
CA GLY A 68 2.94 10.94 3.25
C GLY A 68 2.35 9.57 3.52
N TYR A 69 1.35 9.54 4.38
CA TYR A 69 0.70 8.30 4.78
C TYR A 69 -0.59 8.10 4.02
N ALA A 70 -0.83 6.87 3.58
CA ALA A 70 -2.10 6.47 3.00
C ALA A 70 -2.64 5.24 3.74
N SER A 71 -3.95 5.21 3.94
CA SER A 71 -4.62 4.18 4.73
C SER A 71 -5.81 3.59 4.00
N ILE A 72 -6.06 2.31 4.25
CA ILE A 72 -7.31 1.66 3.85
C ILE A 72 -8.43 2.33 4.64
N SER A 73 -9.50 2.74 3.96
CA SER A 73 -10.69 3.28 4.61
C SER A 73 -11.28 2.24 5.56
N ASP A 74 -11.67 2.66 6.77
CA ASP A 74 -12.36 1.77 7.72
C ASP A 74 -13.73 1.32 7.19
N TYR A 75 -14.29 2.02 6.20
CA TYR A 75 -15.51 1.64 5.50
C TYR A 75 -15.29 0.66 4.34
N ALA A 76 -14.04 0.44 3.90
CA ALA A 76 -13.70 -0.43 2.76
C ALA A 76 -13.67 -1.93 3.10
N TYR A 77 -14.20 -2.33 4.26
CA TYR A 77 -14.05 -3.68 4.82
C TYR A 77 -14.87 -4.80 4.14
N ILE A 78 -15.44 -4.61 2.95
CA ILE A 78 -16.48 -5.51 2.44
C ILE A 78 -16.12 -6.25 1.14
N SER A 79 -15.09 -5.85 0.37
CA SER A 79 -14.63 -6.66 -0.77
C SER A 79 -13.20 -6.34 -1.18
N SER A 80 -12.43 -7.36 -1.56
CA SER A 80 -11.21 -7.14 -2.34
C SER A 80 -11.59 -6.42 -3.62
N GLU A 81 -11.13 -5.18 -3.78
CA GLU A 81 -11.27 -4.48 -5.04
C GLU A 81 -10.46 -5.21 -6.11
N THR A 82 -10.86 -5.07 -7.36
CA THR A 82 -10.16 -5.65 -8.50
C THR A 82 -9.85 -4.59 -9.54
N ASP A 83 -8.69 -4.67 -10.16
CA ASP A 83 -8.33 -3.90 -11.35
C ASP A 83 -8.16 -4.84 -12.55
N PHE A 84 -8.06 -4.24 -13.74
CA PHE A 84 -7.79 -4.95 -14.99
C PHE A 84 -6.33 -4.75 -15.40
N THR A 85 -5.66 -5.81 -15.84
CA THR A 85 -4.38 -5.71 -16.56
C THR A 85 -4.60 -5.11 -17.95
N GLU A 86 -3.51 -4.79 -18.66
CA GLU A 86 -3.58 -4.29 -20.04
C GLU A 86 -4.27 -5.27 -21.01
N ASP A 87 -4.21 -6.58 -20.74
CA ASP A 87 -4.89 -7.63 -21.52
C ASP A 87 -6.34 -7.89 -21.08
N GLY A 88 -6.85 -7.15 -20.09
CA GLY A 88 -8.23 -7.27 -19.58
C GLY A 88 -8.43 -8.35 -18.52
N SER A 89 -7.36 -8.99 -18.02
CA SER A 89 -7.46 -9.94 -16.92
C SER A 89 -7.71 -9.24 -15.58
N LEU A 90 -8.58 -9.81 -14.74
CA LEU A 90 -8.88 -9.29 -13.40
C LEU A 90 -7.81 -9.73 -12.40
N TYR A 91 -7.37 -8.80 -11.55
CA TYR A 91 -6.50 -9.09 -10.40
C TYR A 91 -6.95 -8.32 -9.16
N PRO A 92 -6.76 -8.90 -7.97
CA PRO A 92 -7.15 -8.24 -6.72
C PRO A 92 -6.18 -7.12 -6.34
N VAL A 93 -6.73 -6.05 -5.77
CA VAL A 93 -6.01 -4.88 -5.29
C VAL A 93 -6.50 -4.42 -3.92
N ILE A 94 -5.66 -3.64 -3.26
CA ILE A 94 -5.96 -2.89 -2.05
C ILE A 94 -5.84 -1.41 -2.40
N GLU A 95 -6.89 -0.63 -2.09
CA GLU A 95 -6.87 0.82 -2.23
C GLU A 95 -6.48 1.50 -0.90
N TYR A 96 -5.44 2.33 -0.95
CA TYR A 96 -5.01 3.19 0.15
C TYR A 96 -5.33 4.64 -0.22
N TRP A 97 -6.07 5.32 0.66
CA TRP A 97 -6.41 6.73 0.50
C TRP A 97 -5.39 7.60 1.19
N TYR A 98 -4.93 8.64 0.50
CA TYR A 98 -4.02 9.61 1.09
C TYR A 98 -4.67 10.28 2.30
N GLU A 99 -3.95 10.35 3.41
CA GLU A 99 -4.47 10.92 4.67
C GLU A 99 -4.50 12.45 4.68
N ASP A 100 -3.95 13.09 3.65
CA ASP A 100 -4.09 14.53 3.46
C ASP A 100 -5.48 14.84 2.87
N PRO A 101 -6.38 15.47 3.63
CA PRO A 101 -7.76 15.70 3.20
C PRO A 101 -7.88 16.69 2.03
N ASP A 102 -6.86 17.51 1.81
CA ASP A 102 -6.87 18.53 0.76
C ASP A 102 -6.49 17.95 -0.62
N ILE A 103 -5.96 16.71 -0.64
CA ILE A 103 -5.47 16.06 -1.84
C ILE A 103 -6.20 14.72 -2.01
N PRO A 104 -7.22 14.64 -2.87
CA PRO A 104 -8.03 13.43 -3.03
C PRO A 104 -7.30 12.40 -3.90
N LEU A 105 -6.23 11.83 -3.35
CA LEU A 105 -5.34 10.84 -3.98
C LEU A 105 -5.60 9.46 -3.40
N SER A 106 -5.71 8.45 -4.28
CA SER A 106 -5.69 7.03 -3.88
C SER A 106 -4.60 6.25 -4.61
N ILE A 107 -4.09 5.23 -3.93
CA ILE A 107 -3.05 4.32 -4.40
C ILE A 107 -3.64 2.91 -4.35
N ARG A 108 -3.92 2.34 -5.51
CA ARG A 108 -4.31 0.93 -5.65
C ARG A 108 -3.07 0.10 -5.90
N VAL A 109 -2.86 -0.93 -5.09
CA VAL A 109 -1.74 -1.88 -5.24
C VAL A 109 -2.24 -3.30 -5.21
N ASN A 110 -1.65 -4.16 -6.02
CA ASN A 110 -1.87 -5.59 -5.89
C ASN A 110 -1.18 -6.15 -4.62
N TYR A 111 -1.54 -7.37 -4.21
CA TYR A 111 -1.11 -7.94 -2.94
C TYR A 111 0.42 -8.09 -2.78
N ASP A 112 1.13 -8.38 -3.87
CA ASP A 112 2.59 -8.52 -3.89
C ASP A 112 3.33 -7.20 -4.12
N MET A 113 2.61 -6.07 -4.17
CA MET A 113 3.16 -4.73 -4.46
C MET A 113 3.96 -4.69 -5.78
N GLY A 114 3.63 -5.56 -6.73
CA GLY A 114 4.22 -5.63 -8.05
C GLY A 114 3.69 -4.58 -9.03
N VAL A 115 2.45 -4.10 -8.80
CA VAL A 115 1.76 -3.13 -9.65
C VAL A 115 1.00 -2.14 -8.77
N ALA A 116 1.09 -0.86 -9.15
CA ALA A 116 0.32 0.21 -8.55
C ALA A 116 -0.40 1.05 -9.60
N ARG A 117 -1.54 1.61 -9.21
CA ARG A 117 -2.28 2.61 -9.97
C ARG A 117 -2.61 3.79 -9.05
N ILE A 118 -2.35 4.99 -9.53
CA ILE A 118 -2.62 6.23 -8.79
C ILE A 118 -3.85 6.91 -9.38
N SER A 119 -4.78 7.30 -8.53
CA SER A 119 -5.96 8.06 -8.93
C SER A 119 -6.01 9.37 -8.16
N PHE A 120 -6.44 10.42 -8.85
CA PHE A 120 -6.80 11.71 -8.25
C PHE A 120 -8.28 11.92 -8.52
N ALA A 121 -9.10 12.28 -7.53
CA ALA A 121 -10.56 12.33 -7.72
C ALA A 121 -11.02 13.27 -8.85
N GLU A 122 -10.23 14.29 -9.18
CA GLU A 122 -10.57 15.28 -10.22
C GLU A 122 -9.83 15.08 -11.55
N ASN A 123 -8.90 14.12 -11.64
CA ASN A 123 -8.10 13.89 -12.85
C ASN A 123 -8.13 12.41 -13.27
N LEU A 124 -7.97 12.15 -14.57
CA LEU A 124 -7.79 10.79 -15.09
C LEU A 124 -6.67 10.08 -14.31
N SER A 125 -6.91 8.82 -13.90
CA SER A 125 -5.89 8.00 -13.22
C SER A 125 -4.57 8.06 -13.98
N LEU A 126 -3.48 8.15 -13.24
CA LEU A 126 -2.15 8.03 -13.82
C LEU A 126 -1.97 6.63 -14.46
N PRO A 127 -1.11 6.50 -15.49
CA PRO A 127 -0.80 5.20 -16.08
C PRO A 127 -0.24 4.21 -15.05
N TYR A 128 -0.37 2.91 -15.33
CA TYR A 128 0.09 1.83 -14.45
C TYR A 128 1.58 1.98 -14.09
N ILE A 129 1.91 1.86 -12.80
CA ILE A 129 3.27 1.91 -12.26
C ILE A 129 3.68 0.50 -11.86
N TYR A 130 4.79 0.00 -12.41
CA TYR A 130 5.20 -1.39 -12.26
C TYR A 130 6.48 -1.51 -11.43
N LYS A 131 6.64 -2.58 -10.66
CA LYS A 131 7.89 -2.88 -9.96
C LYS A 131 9.04 -2.98 -10.97
N LEU A 132 10.16 -2.33 -10.66
CA LEU A 132 11.37 -2.47 -11.46
C LEU A 132 11.81 -3.93 -11.47
N LYS A 133 11.74 -4.59 -12.64
CA LYS A 133 12.41 -5.88 -12.82
C LYS A 133 13.90 -5.65 -12.67
N LYS A 134 14.50 -6.21 -11.61
CA LYS A 134 15.97 -6.31 -11.51
C LYS A 134 16.45 -7.13 -12.70
N LYS A 135 17.36 -6.56 -13.50
CA LYS A 135 18.10 -7.29 -14.53
C LYS A 135 19.05 -8.30 -13.89
#